data_AF-L1P6J0-F1
#
_entry.id   AF-L1P6J0-F1
#
_cell.length_a   1.000
_cell.length_b   1.000
_cell.length_c   1.000
_cell.angle_alpha   90.00
_cell.angle_beta   90.00
_cell.angle_gamma   90.00
#
_symmetry.space_group_name_H-M   'P 1'
#
loop_
_entity.id
_entity.type
_entity.pdbx_description
1 polymer ?
#
loop_
_entity_poly.entity_id
_entity_poly.type
_entity_poly.pdbx_seq_one_letter_code
_entity_poly.pdbx_strand_id
1 'polypeptide(L)'
;MNLKKLLQKGILPLATLLVAGTLSVSCSKDNEAFRPTPEARPAEPKVPPVKKTIGAATHKIVVNTEKGPGEKVKLLIYARETERSDVFIDWNNNGTYDEDTDDLVTKFERDYTKGASYTEYELKGRDFAVCGKVIRFAIMDEKIKGVDLSGNTLVKALALAGTKTLTLTGLDLSRQTDLRELLLQSVVLPSLNVSQNTALEKLVISKTPLTNINLNNNVKLKTLSLNSNKFTSLDVSKNVALEVFACAGNQLTSLDVTKNVALQQFACTRNKIRTLDVTKNTELVLLYVGVNSLTTLDISKNTKVKDFDAGSNQLTSLDFSRLTQLEEVQVSNNRLTALDFRSNPNMKLVACSLNRISSAAYTQLINGLKVNTEGLILVFSEAANEQNEISDAQVTKLRSEKKWKVFKQKADGTIMQTTAGNQ
;
A
#
# COMPACT_ATOMS: atom_id res chain seq x y z
N MET A 1 2.12 -6.48 -8.10
CA MET A 1 3.04 -7.20 -9.02
C MET A 1 3.65 -8.36 -8.25
N ASN A 2 2.96 -9.49 -8.30
CA ASN A 2 3.27 -10.73 -7.57
C ASN A 2 4.68 -11.26 -7.97
N LEU A 3 5.41 -11.87 -7.03
CA LEU A 3 6.74 -12.47 -7.22
C LEU A 3 6.76 -13.52 -8.36
N LYS A 4 5.64 -14.22 -8.61
CA LYS A 4 5.35 -15.06 -9.78
C LYS A 4 5.54 -14.29 -11.10
N LYS A 5 5.13 -13.01 -11.17
CA LYS A 5 5.35 -12.15 -12.36
C LYS A 5 6.78 -11.61 -12.46
N LEU A 6 7.53 -11.50 -11.36
CA LEU A 6 8.93 -11.06 -11.36
C LEU A 6 9.87 -12.22 -11.75
N LEU A 7 9.65 -13.42 -11.20
CA LEU A 7 10.36 -14.64 -11.59
C LEU A 7 10.11 -15.02 -13.05
N GLN A 8 8.87 -14.88 -13.54
CA GLN A 8 8.55 -15.13 -14.96
C GLN A 8 9.13 -14.07 -15.91
N LYS A 9 9.54 -12.89 -15.42
CA LYS A 9 10.09 -11.79 -16.22
C LYS A 9 11.60 -11.59 -16.07
N GLY A 10 12.29 -12.38 -15.24
CA GLY A 10 13.75 -12.33 -15.09
C GLY A 10 14.31 -11.11 -14.32
N ILE A 11 13.51 -10.40 -13.52
CA ILE A 11 13.89 -9.15 -12.85
C ILE A 11 13.87 -9.34 -11.31
N LEU A 12 14.94 -8.91 -10.60
CA LEU A 12 14.87 -8.53 -9.18
C LEU A 12 15.57 -7.16 -8.98
N PRO A 13 14.94 -6.22 -8.25
CA PRO A 13 14.88 -6.31 -6.79
C PRO A 13 13.46 -6.19 -6.22
N LEU A 14 13.14 -7.01 -5.20
CA LEU A 14 11.91 -6.89 -4.42
C LEU A 14 12.00 -5.67 -3.51
N ALA A 15 11.55 -4.54 -4.06
CA ALA A 15 11.31 -3.34 -3.29
C ALA A 15 10.29 -2.38 -3.90
N THR A 16 9.86 -2.63 -5.13
CA THR A 16 9.09 -1.65 -5.90
C THR A 16 7.60 -1.98 -5.94
N LEU A 17 7.08 -2.55 -4.85
CA LEU A 17 5.69 -3.02 -4.82
C LEU A 17 4.81 -2.50 -3.69
N LEU A 18 5.37 -1.69 -2.81
CA LEU A 18 4.60 -0.79 -1.95
C LEU A 18 4.78 0.69 -2.36
N VAL A 19 5.27 0.96 -3.57
CA VAL A 19 5.68 2.31 -4.02
C VAL A 19 4.57 3.10 -4.75
N ALA A 20 3.41 2.51 -5.03
CA ALA A 20 2.27 3.26 -5.57
C ALA A 20 0.95 2.58 -5.21
N GLY A 21 0.17 3.19 -4.30
CA GLY A 21 -1.30 3.20 -4.28
C GLY A 21 -2.10 1.94 -4.59
N THR A 22 -1.54 0.73 -4.49
CA THR A 22 -2.18 -0.53 -4.88
C THR A 22 -2.25 -1.48 -3.70
N LEU A 23 -2.75 -0.98 -2.56
CA LEU A 23 -3.79 -1.73 -1.87
C LEU A 23 -5.05 -1.64 -2.74
N SER A 24 -5.07 -2.40 -3.85
CA SER A 24 -6.36 -2.85 -4.34
C SER A 24 -6.85 -3.82 -3.28
N VAL A 25 -7.88 -3.43 -2.54
CA VAL A 25 -8.74 -4.34 -1.82
C VAL A 25 -9.28 -5.33 -2.86
N SER A 26 -8.54 -6.40 -3.13
CA SER A 26 -9.15 -7.64 -3.59
C SER A 26 -9.58 -8.33 -2.30
N CYS A 27 -10.79 -8.04 -1.85
CA CYS A 27 -11.54 -9.04 -1.12
C CYS A 27 -11.45 -10.33 -1.95
N SER A 28 -10.98 -11.40 -1.31
CA SER A 28 -11.18 -12.76 -1.78
C SER A 28 -12.63 -12.91 -2.25
N LYS A 29 -12.84 -13.54 -3.41
CA LYS A 29 -14.16 -13.80 -4.00
C LYS A 29 -15.07 -14.72 -3.17
N ASP A 30 -14.73 -15.04 -1.92
CA ASP A 30 -15.37 -16.12 -1.16
C ASP A 30 -16.05 -15.66 0.14
N ASN A 31 -16.58 -14.43 0.21
CA ASN A 31 -17.40 -14.01 1.35
C ASN A 31 -18.60 -13.12 0.95
N GLU A 32 -19.30 -13.51 -0.12
CA GLU A 32 -20.67 -13.04 -0.37
C GLU A 32 -21.65 -13.76 0.57
N ALA A 33 -21.73 -13.32 1.82
CA ALA A 33 -22.84 -13.69 2.70
C ALA A 33 -23.00 -12.71 3.87
N PHE A 34 -23.11 -11.40 3.61
CA PHE A 34 -23.82 -10.48 4.53
C PHE A 34 -24.01 -9.06 3.94
N ARG A 35 -24.93 -8.89 2.97
CA ARG A 35 -25.67 -7.63 2.79
C ARG A 35 -27.07 -7.93 2.26
N PRO A 36 -28.15 -7.33 2.82
CA PRO A 36 -29.45 -7.37 2.19
C PRO A 36 -29.39 -6.57 0.87
N THR A 37 -29.97 -7.14 -0.18
CA THR A 37 -30.21 -6.50 -1.47
C THR A 37 -30.99 -5.19 -1.29
N PRO A 38 -30.55 -4.06 -1.86
CA PRO A 38 -31.43 -2.90 -2.03
C PRO A 38 -32.42 -3.24 -3.14
N GLU A 39 -33.71 -3.25 -2.82
CA GLU A 39 -34.79 -3.28 -3.81
C GLU A 39 -34.58 -2.17 -4.85
N ALA A 40 -34.68 -2.53 -6.13
CA ALA A 40 -34.61 -1.60 -7.24
C ALA A 40 -35.80 -0.63 -7.15
N ARG A 41 -35.54 0.61 -6.74
CA ARG A 41 -36.53 1.69 -6.81
C ARG A 41 -36.67 2.14 -8.27
N PRO A 42 -37.88 2.40 -8.79
CA PRO A 42 -38.07 2.83 -10.18
C PRO A 42 -37.28 4.10 -10.49
N ALA A 43 -36.75 4.19 -11.71
CA ALA A 43 -36.13 5.41 -12.21
C ALA A 43 -37.15 6.55 -12.22
N GLU A 44 -36.94 7.57 -11.38
CA GLU A 44 -37.71 8.82 -11.46
C GLU A 44 -37.36 9.57 -12.75
N PRO A 45 -38.33 10.30 -13.33
CA PRO A 45 -38.15 10.98 -14.60
C PRO A 45 -37.02 12.02 -14.52
N LYS A 46 -36.19 12.06 -15.56
CA LYS A 46 -35.18 13.11 -15.76
C LYS A 46 -35.87 14.46 -15.92
N VAL A 47 -36.06 15.18 -14.82
CA VAL A 47 -36.45 16.59 -14.84
C VAL A 47 -35.24 17.38 -15.39
N PRO A 48 -35.39 18.20 -16.44
CA PRO A 48 -34.31 19.06 -16.90
C PRO A 48 -33.90 20.02 -15.76
N PRO A 49 -32.60 20.31 -15.56
CA PRO A 49 -32.19 21.19 -14.49
C PRO A 49 -32.78 22.58 -14.73
N VAL A 50 -33.71 22.99 -13.86
CA VAL A 50 -34.11 24.38 -13.74
C VAL A 50 -32.84 25.17 -13.46
N LYS A 51 -32.55 26.23 -14.25
CA LYS A 51 -31.48 27.18 -13.98
C LYS A 51 -31.70 27.78 -12.59
N LYS A 52 -31.11 27.16 -11.58
CA LYS A 52 -31.07 27.64 -10.21
C LYS A 52 -29.96 28.68 -10.19
N THR A 53 -30.27 29.93 -9.89
CA THR A 53 -29.24 30.95 -9.66
C THR A 53 -28.34 30.43 -8.54
N ILE A 54 -27.09 30.10 -8.87
CA ILE A 54 -26.13 29.62 -7.89
C ILE A 54 -25.71 30.85 -7.07
N GLY A 55 -26.23 30.94 -5.85
CA GLY A 55 -25.91 32.04 -4.93
C GLY A 55 -24.54 31.90 -4.27
N ALA A 56 -24.22 32.80 -3.33
CA ALA A 56 -22.97 32.76 -2.58
C ALA A 56 -22.77 31.43 -1.84
N ALA A 57 -21.60 30.82 -2.00
CA ALA A 57 -21.27 29.55 -1.38
C ALA A 57 -20.82 29.75 0.07
N THR A 58 -21.50 29.08 1.00
CA THR A 58 -21.11 29.06 2.43
C THR A 58 -19.98 28.08 2.73
N HIS A 59 -19.68 27.18 1.79
CA HIS A 59 -18.64 26.17 1.92
C HIS A 59 -17.64 26.33 0.78
N LYS A 60 -16.36 26.52 1.11
CA LYS A 60 -15.30 26.62 0.10
C LYS A 60 -14.01 25.93 0.52
N ILE A 61 -13.33 25.39 -0.48
CA ILE A 61 -11.95 24.88 -0.39
C ILE A 61 -11.10 25.81 -1.22
N VAL A 62 -10.15 26.54 -0.62
CA VAL A 62 -9.27 27.46 -1.35
C VAL A 62 -7.99 26.72 -1.73
N VAL A 63 -7.54 26.91 -2.97
CA VAL A 63 -6.32 26.33 -3.50
C VAL A 63 -5.42 27.45 -3.98
N ASN A 64 -4.24 27.57 -3.37
CA ASN A 64 -3.20 28.51 -3.80
C ASN A 64 -2.21 27.78 -4.71
N THR A 65 -1.80 28.40 -5.80
CA THR A 65 -0.92 27.75 -6.78
C THR A 65 0.04 28.73 -7.44
N GLU A 66 1.18 28.20 -7.91
CA GLU A 66 2.13 28.94 -8.75
C GLU A 66 1.71 29.01 -10.21
N LYS A 67 0.64 28.30 -10.57
CA LYS A 67 0.17 28.24 -11.94
C LYS A 67 -0.44 29.56 -12.39
N GLY A 68 -0.17 29.90 -13.64
CA GLY A 68 -0.83 31.01 -14.32
C GLY A 68 -2.10 30.60 -15.06
N PRO A 69 -2.89 31.57 -15.53
CA PRO A 69 -4.01 31.32 -16.44
C PRO A 69 -3.57 30.52 -17.68
N GLY A 70 -4.41 29.60 -18.14
CA GLY A 70 -4.14 28.68 -19.26
C GLY A 70 -3.39 27.40 -18.87
N GLU A 71 -2.78 27.35 -17.69
CA GLU A 71 -2.25 26.07 -17.17
C GLU A 71 -3.38 25.18 -16.66
N LYS A 72 -3.11 23.87 -16.59
CA LYS A 72 -4.13 22.87 -16.23
C LYS A 72 -3.94 22.34 -14.81
N VAL A 73 -5.04 22.06 -14.11
CA VAL A 73 -5.05 21.35 -12.82
C VAL A 73 -5.98 20.14 -12.90
N LYS A 74 -5.59 19.06 -12.21
CA LYS A 74 -6.38 17.83 -12.14
C LYS A 74 -7.06 17.71 -10.79
N LEU A 75 -8.39 17.79 -10.80
CA LEU A 75 -9.22 17.75 -9.61
C LEU A 75 -10.10 16.50 -9.62
N LEU A 76 -10.36 15.96 -8.44
CA LEU A 76 -11.39 14.96 -8.19
C LEU A 76 -12.28 15.50 -7.08
N ILE A 77 -13.57 15.63 -7.38
CA ILE A 77 -14.55 16.23 -6.50
C ILE A 77 -15.71 15.25 -6.33
N TYR A 78 -16.20 15.10 -5.11
CA TYR A 78 -17.44 14.39 -4.82
C TYR A 78 -18.37 15.24 -3.97
N ALA A 79 -19.63 15.32 -4.39
CA ALA A 79 -20.74 15.81 -3.61
C ALA A 79 -21.94 14.86 -3.75
N ARG A 80 -22.83 14.90 -2.77
CA ARG A 80 -24.10 14.15 -2.81
C ARG A 80 -24.94 14.64 -3.99
N GLU A 81 -25.70 13.73 -4.60
CA GLU A 81 -26.46 14.03 -5.82
C GLU A 81 -27.37 15.26 -5.69
N THR A 82 -28.05 15.39 -4.54
CA THR A 82 -28.91 16.54 -4.21
C THR A 82 -28.17 17.86 -4.00
N GLU A 83 -26.84 17.85 -3.90
CA GLU A 83 -26.02 19.04 -3.64
C GLU A 83 -25.13 19.42 -4.82
N ARG A 84 -25.09 18.60 -5.88
CA ARG A 84 -24.20 18.80 -7.05
C ARG A 84 -24.49 20.06 -7.85
N SER A 85 -25.76 20.51 -7.88
CA SER A 85 -26.16 21.72 -8.60
C SER A 85 -25.50 22.98 -8.07
N ASP A 86 -25.04 22.94 -6.82
CA ASP A 86 -24.50 24.09 -6.10
C ASP A 86 -22.96 23.97 -5.96
N VAL A 87 -22.31 23.07 -6.73
CA VAL A 87 -20.85 22.86 -6.71
C VAL A 87 -20.20 23.38 -7.99
N PHE A 88 -19.26 24.31 -7.83
CA PHE A 88 -18.57 24.98 -8.92
C PHE A 88 -17.12 25.29 -8.56
N ILE A 89 -16.31 25.55 -9.58
CA ILE A 89 -14.96 26.08 -9.45
C ILE A 89 -15.04 27.59 -9.65
N ASP A 90 -14.73 28.30 -8.58
CA ASP A 90 -14.66 29.75 -8.49
C ASP A 90 -13.22 30.18 -8.79
N TRP A 91 -12.99 30.74 -9.98
CA TRP A 91 -11.63 31.05 -10.44
C TRP A 91 -11.07 32.38 -9.91
N ASN A 92 -11.91 33.25 -9.37
CA ASN A 92 -11.48 34.53 -8.78
C ASN A 92 -11.55 34.52 -7.24
N ASN A 93 -12.03 33.43 -6.64
CA ASN A 93 -12.11 33.17 -5.21
C ASN A 93 -12.98 34.20 -4.45
N ASN A 94 -13.99 34.79 -5.11
CA ASN A 94 -14.92 35.76 -4.51
C ASN A 94 -16.07 35.09 -3.72
N GLY A 95 -16.25 33.77 -3.85
CA GLY A 95 -17.28 32.97 -3.20
C GLY A 95 -18.66 33.03 -3.86
N THR A 96 -18.80 33.67 -5.02
CA THR A 96 -20.01 33.79 -5.82
C THR A 96 -19.81 33.15 -7.19
N TYR A 97 -20.85 32.53 -7.74
CA TYR A 97 -20.74 31.90 -9.06
C TYR A 97 -20.88 32.95 -10.16
N ASP A 98 -19.83 33.09 -10.97
CA ASP A 98 -19.80 34.00 -12.11
C ASP A 98 -20.01 33.21 -13.43
N GLU A 99 -21.21 33.30 -14.06
CA GLU A 99 -21.59 32.47 -15.22
C GLU A 99 -20.58 32.52 -16.40
N ASP A 100 -19.91 33.66 -16.59
CA ASP A 100 -18.96 33.87 -17.69
C ASP A 100 -17.56 33.33 -17.41
N THR A 101 -17.18 33.21 -16.13
CA THR A 101 -15.82 32.84 -15.74
C THR A 101 -15.75 31.49 -15.05
N ASP A 102 -16.74 31.08 -14.28
CA ASP A 102 -16.66 29.89 -13.43
C ASP A 102 -17.10 28.61 -14.13
N ASP A 103 -16.48 27.50 -13.73
CA ASP A 103 -16.80 26.19 -14.28
C ASP A 103 -17.69 25.40 -13.31
N LEU A 104 -18.82 24.90 -13.81
CA LEU A 104 -19.60 23.91 -13.07
C LEU A 104 -18.83 22.59 -12.98
N VAL A 105 -18.92 21.93 -11.82
CA VAL A 105 -18.39 20.58 -11.68
C VAL A 105 -19.38 19.60 -12.31
N THR A 106 -19.00 18.98 -13.41
CA THR A 106 -19.88 18.06 -14.17
C THR A 106 -19.58 16.58 -13.92
N LYS A 107 -18.42 16.28 -13.35
CA LYS A 107 -17.98 14.92 -13.02
C LYS A 107 -17.74 14.79 -11.52
N PHE A 108 -18.47 13.86 -10.89
CA PHE A 108 -18.36 13.59 -9.47
C PHE A 108 -17.95 12.14 -9.23
N GLU A 109 -16.75 11.93 -8.71
CA GLU A 109 -16.17 10.60 -8.52
C GLU A 109 -16.33 10.15 -7.06
N ARG A 110 -16.82 8.93 -6.84
CA ARG A 110 -17.10 8.44 -5.48
C ARG A 110 -15.90 7.79 -4.81
N ASP A 111 -14.93 7.30 -5.58
CA ASP A 111 -13.86 6.44 -5.06
C ASP A 111 -12.46 6.89 -5.53
N TYR A 112 -11.45 6.71 -4.67
CA TYR A 112 -10.04 6.94 -4.98
C TYR A 112 -9.34 5.70 -5.54
N THR A 113 -10.07 4.60 -5.74
CA THR A 113 -9.49 3.34 -6.20
C THR A 113 -9.07 3.38 -7.68
N LYS A 114 -8.36 2.32 -8.09
CA LYS A 114 -7.72 2.18 -9.41
C LYS A 114 -8.73 2.40 -10.55
N GLY A 115 -8.67 3.58 -11.18
CA GLY A 115 -9.62 4.01 -12.20
C GLY A 115 -10.28 5.37 -11.90
N ALA A 116 -10.05 5.94 -10.71
CA ALA A 116 -10.52 7.28 -10.34
C ALA A 116 -10.14 8.31 -11.40
N SER A 117 -11.16 8.89 -12.04
CA SER A 117 -10.97 9.86 -13.13
C SER A 117 -10.83 11.26 -12.56
N TYR A 118 -9.61 11.77 -12.51
CA TYR A 118 -9.40 13.20 -12.33
C TYR A 118 -9.96 13.95 -13.55
N THR A 119 -10.64 15.06 -13.29
CA THR A 119 -11.06 15.99 -14.34
C THR A 119 -10.02 17.08 -14.46
N GLU A 120 -9.61 17.35 -15.68
CA GLU A 120 -8.66 18.40 -16.00
C GLU A 120 -9.42 19.71 -16.24
N TYR A 121 -8.99 20.76 -15.55
CA TYR A 121 -9.53 22.11 -15.65
C TYR A 121 -8.43 23.07 -16.05
N GLU A 122 -8.76 24.05 -16.88
CA GLU A 122 -7.85 25.13 -17.26
C GLU A 122 -8.03 26.31 -16.31
N LEU A 123 -6.94 26.77 -15.70
CA LEU A 123 -6.99 27.90 -14.76
C LEU A 123 -7.35 29.18 -15.51
N LYS A 124 -8.31 29.93 -14.96
CA LYS A 124 -8.66 31.28 -15.44
C LYS A 124 -8.14 32.38 -14.52
N GLY A 125 -7.66 32.02 -13.32
CA GLY A 125 -7.06 32.89 -12.31
C GLY A 125 -5.82 32.26 -11.67
N ARG A 126 -5.28 32.89 -10.61
CA ARG A 126 -4.13 32.36 -9.86
C ARG A 126 -4.56 31.47 -8.70
N ASP A 127 -5.27 32.04 -7.72
CA ASP A 127 -5.88 31.30 -6.62
C ASP A 127 -7.34 31.03 -6.95
N PHE A 128 -7.82 29.82 -6.68
CA PHE A 128 -9.19 29.43 -6.99
C PHE A 128 -9.82 28.73 -5.78
N ALA A 129 -11.15 28.66 -5.78
CA ALA A 129 -11.90 27.91 -4.80
C ALA A 129 -12.76 26.83 -5.46
N VAL A 130 -12.95 25.72 -4.74
CA VAL A 130 -14.03 24.77 -5.03
C VAL A 130 -15.14 25.03 -4.02
N CYS A 131 -16.25 25.53 -4.53
CA CYS A 131 -17.39 25.99 -3.76
C CYS A 131 -18.48 24.92 -3.71
N GLY A 132 -19.23 24.90 -2.59
CA GLY A 132 -20.31 23.96 -2.36
C GLY A 132 -19.97 22.83 -1.37
N LYS A 133 -20.94 21.94 -1.14
CA LYS A 133 -20.84 20.90 -0.10
C LYS A 133 -20.07 19.67 -0.59
N VAL A 134 -18.76 19.85 -0.68
CA VAL A 134 -17.80 18.82 -1.09
C VAL A 134 -17.53 17.84 0.05
N ILE A 135 -17.66 16.55 -0.24
CA ILE A 135 -17.41 15.45 0.69
C ILE A 135 -16.05 14.77 0.43
N ARG A 136 -15.64 14.69 -0.84
CA ARG A 136 -14.31 14.21 -1.22
C ARG A 136 -13.65 15.22 -2.13
N PHE A 137 -12.39 15.50 -1.83
CA PHE A 137 -11.59 16.41 -2.61
C PHE A 137 -10.23 15.81 -2.87
N ALA A 138 -9.73 15.94 -4.09
CA ALA A 138 -8.36 15.64 -4.38
C ALA A 138 -7.78 16.47 -5.50
N ILE A 139 -6.48 16.69 -5.38
CA ILE A 139 -5.67 17.39 -6.37
C ILE A 139 -4.51 16.49 -6.74
N MET A 140 -4.26 16.37 -8.05
CA MET A 140 -3.05 15.77 -8.58
C MET A 140 -2.25 16.82 -9.34
N ASP A 141 -1.29 17.44 -8.67
CA ASP A 141 -0.53 18.56 -9.21
C ASP A 141 0.79 18.79 -8.42
N GLU A 142 1.77 19.45 -9.05
CA GLU A 142 3.10 19.71 -8.46
C GLU A 142 3.36 21.19 -8.13
N LYS A 143 2.50 22.12 -8.58
CA LYS A 143 2.66 23.57 -8.40
C LYS A 143 1.68 24.19 -7.40
N ILE A 144 0.90 23.37 -6.69
CA ILE A 144 0.03 23.84 -5.61
C ILE A 144 0.91 24.25 -4.41
N LYS A 145 0.60 25.39 -3.80
CA LYS A 145 1.29 25.94 -2.62
C LYS A 145 0.56 25.66 -1.32
N GLY A 146 -0.76 25.58 -1.39
CA GLY A 146 -1.62 25.44 -0.22
C GLY A 146 -3.02 24.96 -0.61
N VAL A 147 -3.65 24.27 0.34
CA VAL A 147 -5.05 23.88 0.27
C VAL A 147 -5.67 24.22 1.62
N ASP A 148 -6.52 25.24 1.65
CA ASP A 148 -7.26 25.65 2.83
C ASP A 148 -8.67 25.05 2.81
N LEU A 149 -8.92 24.17 3.77
CA LEU A 149 -10.19 23.46 3.96
C LEU A 149 -11.03 24.08 5.07
N SER A 150 -10.59 25.18 5.70
CA SER A 150 -11.26 25.75 6.88
C SER A 150 -12.71 26.17 6.60
N GLY A 151 -12.99 26.59 5.37
CA GLY A 151 -14.32 26.91 4.86
C GLY A 151 -15.16 25.69 4.45
N ASN A 152 -14.64 24.46 4.52
CA ASN A 152 -15.38 23.24 4.15
C ASN A 152 -15.13 22.10 5.15
N THR A 153 -15.85 22.15 6.28
CA THR A 153 -15.77 21.14 7.35
C THR A 153 -16.40 19.79 6.97
N LEU A 154 -17.10 19.72 5.83
CA LEU A 154 -17.81 18.52 5.36
C LEU A 154 -16.90 17.53 4.63
N VAL A 155 -15.65 17.90 4.35
CA VAL A 155 -14.68 17.03 3.67
C VAL A 155 -14.37 15.82 4.55
N LYS A 156 -14.80 14.64 4.08
CA LYS A 156 -14.57 13.35 4.73
C LYS A 156 -13.42 12.58 4.11
N ALA A 157 -12.98 12.97 2.92
CA ALA A 157 -11.77 12.42 2.33
C ALA A 157 -10.98 13.46 1.54
N LEU A 158 -9.66 13.41 1.74
CA LEU A 158 -8.71 14.31 1.09
C LEU A 158 -7.59 13.49 0.45
N ALA A 159 -7.28 13.74 -0.82
CA ALA A 159 -6.05 13.24 -1.43
C ALA A 159 -5.25 14.36 -2.10
N LEU A 160 -3.98 14.51 -1.71
CA LEU A 160 -3.04 15.43 -2.33
C LEU A 160 -1.88 14.62 -2.90
N ALA A 161 -1.65 14.76 -4.20
CA ALA A 161 -0.62 14.00 -4.89
C ALA A 161 0.09 14.86 -5.94
N GLY A 162 1.37 14.58 -6.18
CA GLY A 162 2.12 15.13 -7.31
C GLY A 162 2.74 14.01 -8.16
N THR A 163 2.87 14.25 -9.47
CA THR A 163 3.71 13.42 -10.35
C THR A 163 5.19 13.55 -9.99
N LYS A 164 5.57 14.71 -9.46
CA LYS A 164 6.82 14.99 -8.76
C LYS A 164 6.51 15.43 -7.32
N THR A 165 7.53 15.91 -6.63
CA THR A 165 7.40 16.47 -5.29
C THR A 165 6.52 17.73 -5.30
N LEU A 166 5.45 17.71 -4.51
CA LEU A 166 4.58 18.84 -4.21
C LEU A 166 4.98 19.44 -2.86
N THR A 167 5.37 20.71 -2.78
CA THR A 167 5.79 21.34 -1.52
C THR A 167 4.69 22.25 -0.99
N LEU A 168 4.17 21.95 0.20
CA LEU A 168 3.18 22.77 0.89
C LEU A 168 3.81 23.46 2.11
N THR A 169 3.42 24.69 2.38
CA THR A 169 3.85 25.42 3.59
C THR A 169 3.21 24.88 4.86
N GLY A 170 2.03 24.25 4.73
CA GLY A 170 1.30 23.59 5.80
C GLY A 170 0.03 22.93 5.27
N LEU A 171 -0.60 22.12 6.13
CA LEU A 171 -1.91 21.52 5.88
C LEU A 171 -2.65 21.43 7.22
N ASP A 172 -3.58 22.36 7.46
CA ASP A 172 -4.43 22.36 8.64
C ASP A 172 -5.69 21.53 8.39
N LEU A 173 -5.87 20.48 9.19
CA LEU A 173 -7.02 19.58 9.16
C LEU A 173 -7.84 19.63 10.44
N SER A 174 -7.59 20.61 11.32
CA SER A 174 -8.20 20.72 12.64
C SER A 174 -9.73 20.85 12.62
N ARG A 175 -10.28 21.40 11.52
CA ARG A 175 -11.73 21.58 11.33
C ARG A 175 -12.42 20.40 10.65
N GLN A 176 -11.67 19.44 10.09
CA GLN A 176 -12.22 18.25 9.45
C GLN A 176 -12.32 17.09 10.46
N THR A 177 -13.04 17.29 11.56
CA THR A 177 -13.18 16.28 12.64
C THR A 177 -13.81 14.97 12.16
N ASP A 178 -14.61 15.04 11.10
CA ASP A 178 -15.26 13.92 10.41
C ASP A 178 -14.42 13.29 9.27
N LEU A 179 -13.15 13.70 9.10
CA LEU A 179 -12.26 13.14 8.08
C LEU A 179 -12.04 11.63 8.32
N ARG A 180 -12.30 10.83 7.29
CA ARG A 180 -12.19 9.37 7.31
C ARG A 180 -11.02 8.84 6.51
N GLU A 181 -10.66 9.54 5.44
CA GLU A 181 -9.55 9.13 4.56
C GLU A 181 -8.62 10.32 4.28
N LEU A 182 -7.33 10.11 4.49
CA LEU A 182 -6.29 11.07 4.13
C LEU A 182 -5.19 10.36 3.31
N LEU A 183 -4.95 10.86 2.10
CA LEU A 183 -3.96 10.32 1.18
C LEU A 183 -2.99 11.43 0.76
N LEU A 184 -1.72 11.30 1.13
CA LEU A 184 -0.66 12.22 0.76
C LEU A 184 0.42 11.44 0.01
N GLN A 185 0.69 11.81 -1.23
CA GLN A 185 1.71 11.15 -2.06
C GLN A 185 2.67 12.17 -2.68
N SER A 186 3.96 12.00 -2.40
CA SER A 186 5.01 12.91 -2.88
C SER A 186 4.80 14.35 -2.40
N VAL A 187 4.15 14.55 -1.25
CA VAL A 187 3.93 15.88 -0.66
C VAL A 187 5.02 16.15 0.36
N VAL A 188 5.64 17.32 0.36
CA VAL A 188 6.56 17.78 1.41
C VAL A 188 5.78 18.72 2.33
N LEU A 189 5.78 18.37 3.62
CA LEU A 189 5.16 19.13 4.70
C LEU A 189 6.18 19.28 5.83
N PRO A 190 6.23 20.43 6.52
CA PRO A 190 7.07 20.60 7.69
C PRO A 190 6.60 19.72 8.86
N SER A 191 5.29 19.55 9.00
CA SER A 191 4.65 18.65 9.96
C SER A 191 3.23 18.32 9.52
N LEU A 192 2.62 17.31 10.14
CA LEU A 192 1.22 16.95 9.93
C LEU A 192 0.57 16.62 11.28
N ASN A 193 -0.52 17.30 11.62
CA ASN A 193 -1.30 17.04 12.82
C ASN A 193 -2.66 16.44 12.44
N VAL A 194 -2.89 15.20 12.88
CA VAL A 194 -4.16 14.47 12.67
C VAL A 194 -4.92 14.19 13.96
N SER A 195 -4.56 14.86 15.07
CA SER A 195 -5.09 14.59 16.41
C SER A 195 -6.59 14.88 16.56
N GLN A 196 -7.14 15.81 15.75
CA GLN A 196 -8.56 16.16 15.75
C GLN A 196 -9.39 15.26 14.81
N ASN A 197 -8.75 14.54 13.90
CA ASN A 197 -9.40 13.69 12.90
C ASN A 197 -9.69 12.29 13.50
N THR A 198 -10.45 12.26 14.59
CA THR A 198 -10.75 11.04 15.38
C THR A 198 -11.60 10.02 14.60
N ALA A 199 -12.23 10.45 13.51
CA ALA A 199 -12.97 9.60 12.57
C ALA A 199 -12.10 8.91 11.52
N LEU A 200 -10.77 9.13 11.48
CA LEU A 200 -9.88 8.54 10.47
C LEU A 200 -9.92 7.01 10.51
N GLU A 201 -10.26 6.42 9.36
CA GLU A 201 -10.28 4.97 9.12
C GLU A 201 -9.11 4.55 8.21
N LYS A 202 -8.64 5.46 7.35
CA LYS A 202 -7.55 5.23 6.39
C LYS A 202 -6.60 6.41 6.32
N LEU A 203 -5.31 6.14 6.55
CA LEU A 203 -4.24 7.11 6.43
C LEU A 203 -3.13 6.56 5.55
N VAL A 204 -2.88 7.21 4.42
CA VAL A 204 -1.81 6.86 3.48
C VAL A 204 -0.92 8.08 3.30
N ILE A 205 0.32 8.01 3.77
CA ILE A 205 1.33 9.04 3.59
C ILE A 205 2.55 8.36 2.96
N SER A 206 2.88 8.73 1.74
CA SER A 206 3.96 8.10 0.99
C SER A 206 4.84 9.11 0.31
N LYS A 207 6.17 8.93 0.41
CA LYS A 207 7.15 9.86 -0.16
C LYS A 207 6.99 11.30 0.37
N THR A 208 6.56 11.43 1.62
CA THR A 208 6.53 12.68 2.38
C THR A 208 7.67 12.55 3.38
N PRO A 209 8.68 13.42 3.44
CA PRO A 209 9.85 13.20 4.29
C PRO A 209 9.57 13.44 5.79
N LEU A 210 8.41 13.02 6.32
CA LEU A 210 8.05 13.13 7.73
C LEU A 210 8.96 12.25 8.59
N THR A 211 9.29 12.77 9.77
CA THR A 211 10.08 12.09 10.78
C THR A 211 9.24 11.61 11.96
N ASN A 212 8.08 12.22 12.19
CA ASN A 212 7.15 11.86 13.27
C ASN A 212 5.68 12.10 12.85
N ILE A 213 4.77 11.40 13.54
CA ILE A 213 3.32 11.58 13.46
C ILE A 213 2.71 11.04 14.75
N ASN A 214 1.74 11.76 15.32
CA ASN A 214 1.00 11.31 16.49
C ASN A 214 -0.34 10.70 16.05
N LEU A 215 -0.54 9.41 16.35
CA LEU A 215 -1.72 8.63 15.96
C LEU A 215 -2.61 8.21 17.14
N ASN A 216 -2.35 8.75 18.35
CA ASN A 216 -2.99 8.28 19.59
C ASN A 216 -4.51 8.46 19.61
N ASN A 217 -5.02 9.49 18.92
CA ASN A 217 -6.45 9.78 18.85
C ASN A 217 -7.15 9.10 17.67
N ASN A 218 -6.40 8.50 16.74
CA ASN A 218 -6.93 7.89 15.52
C ASN A 218 -7.23 6.39 15.74
N VAL A 219 -7.97 6.10 16.81
CA VAL A 219 -8.26 4.74 17.28
C VAL A 219 -9.12 3.91 16.31
N LYS A 220 -9.76 4.58 15.34
CA LYS A 220 -10.58 3.95 14.29
C LYS A 220 -9.78 3.56 13.04
N LEU A 221 -8.47 3.83 12.99
CA LEU A 221 -7.63 3.47 11.84
C LEU A 221 -7.67 1.95 11.61
N LYS A 222 -8.08 1.58 10.39
CA LYS A 222 -8.03 0.22 9.86
C LYS A 222 -6.92 0.02 8.86
N THR A 223 -6.61 1.07 8.09
CA THR A 223 -5.54 1.06 7.09
C THR A 223 -4.55 2.18 7.38
N LEU A 224 -3.29 1.82 7.62
CA LEU A 224 -2.19 2.76 7.79
C LEU A 224 -1.05 2.41 6.82
N SER A 225 -0.66 3.36 5.98
CA SER A 225 0.51 3.22 5.11
C SER A 225 1.40 4.46 5.23
N LEU A 226 2.60 4.26 5.75
CA LEU A 226 3.61 5.29 6.00
C LEU A 226 4.89 5.04 5.19
N ASN A 227 4.75 4.48 3.98
CA ASN A 227 5.89 4.03 3.18
C ASN A 227 6.78 5.18 2.70
N SER A 228 8.09 4.94 2.61
CA SER A 228 9.06 5.89 2.03
C SER A 228 9.03 7.27 2.70
N ASN A 229 8.94 7.31 4.02
CA ASN A 229 9.09 8.53 4.83
C ASN A 229 10.49 8.50 5.49
N LYS A 230 10.66 9.18 6.63
CA LYS A 230 11.92 9.25 7.40
C LYS A 230 11.73 8.86 8.87
N PHE A 231 10.71 8.09 9.20
CA PHE A 231 10.41 7.68 10.59
C PHE A 231 11.56 6.86 11.18
N THR A 232 12.01 7.23 12.38
CA THR A 232 12.98 6.48 13.20
C THR A 232 12.31 5.74 14.35
N SER A 233 11.13 6.20 14.76
CA SER A 233 10.23 5.54 15.72
C SER A 233 8.79 5.75 15.27
N LEU A 234 7.89 4.89 15.73
CA LEU A 234 6.47 4.95 15.45
C LEU A 234 5.69 4.22 16.54
N ASP A 235 4.72 4.89 17.15
CA ASP A 235 3.79 4.30 18.11
C ASP A 235 2.44 4.04 17.43
N VAL A 236 2.04 2.77 17.41
CA VAL A 236 0.74 2.30 16.89
C VAL A 236 -0.09 1.59 17.96
N SER A 237 0.29 1.72 19.24
CA SER A 237 -0.30 0.98 20.36
C SER A 237 -1.78 1.29 20.60
N LYS A 238 -2.24 2.48 20.20
CA LYS A 238 -3.65 2.91 20.29
C LYS A 238 -4.48 2.50 19.08
N ASN A 239 -3.86 2.12 17.96
CA ASN A 239 -4.54 1.80 16.71
C ASN A 239 -4.91 0.30 16.66
N VAL A 240 -5.62 -0.17 17.69
CA VAL A 240 -5.95 -1.60 17.88
C VAL A 240 -6.84 -2.17 16.79
N ALA A 241 -7.54 -1.31 16.04
CA ALA A 241 -8.40 -1.67 14.91
C ALA A 241 -7.63 -1.83 13.58
N LEU A 242 -6.30 -1.70 13.56
CA LEU A 242 -5.51 -1.85 12.33
C LEU A 242 -5.64 -3.27 11.77
N GLU A 243 -6.10 -3.35 10.52
CA GLU A 243 -6.20 -4.56 9.71
C GLU A 243 -5.06 -4.61 8.67
N VAL A 244 -4.65 -3.44 8.17
CA VAL A 244 -3.58 -3.28 7.17
C VAL A 244 -2.59 -2.24 7.64
N PHE A 245 -1.32 -2.62 7.77
CA PHE A 245 -0.25 -1.72 8.17
C PHE A 245 1.00 -1.86 7.31
N ALA A 246 1.42 -0.76 6.69
CA ALA A 246 2.64 -0.67 5.90
C ALA A 246 3.52 0.50 6.35
N CYS A 247 4.81 0.27 6.58
CA CYS A 247 5.79 1.29 6.94
C CYS A 247 7.15 1.07 6.23
N ALA A 248 7.10 0.52 5.01
CA ALA A 248 8.27 0.13 4.27
C ALA A 248 9.13 1.34 3.83
N GLY A 249 10.46 1.20 3.83
CA GLY A 249 11.37 2.26 3.39
C GLY A 249 11.47 3.43 4.38
N ASN A 250 11.55 3.12 5.68
CA ASN A 250 11.81 4.08 6.75
C ASN A 250 13.16 3.77 7.41
N GLN A 251 13.39 4.31 8.60
CA GLN A 251 14.62 4.14 9.37
C GLN A 251 14.33 3.53 10.75
N LEU A 252 13.25 2.77 10.88
CA LEU A 252 12.81 2.17 12.15
C LEU A 252 13.83 1.14 12.63
N THR A 253 14.24 1.22 13.89
CA THR A 253 15.15 0.24 14.54
C THR A 253 14.39 -0.77 15.41
N SER A 254 13.17 -0.41 15.81
CA SER A 254 12.21 -1.24 16.53
C SER A 254 10.80 -0.85 16.11
N LEU A 255 9.86 -1.77 16.29
CA LEU A 255 8.43 -1.54 16.05
C LEU A 255 7.63 -2.53 16.89
N ASP A 256 6.76 -2.01 17.75
CA ASP A 256 5.83 -2.83 18.53
C ASP A 256 4.47 -2.88 17.81
N VAL A 257 4.07 -4.08 17.38
CA VAL A 257 2.76 -4.36 16.76
C VAL A 257 1.90 -5.27 17.63
N THR A 258 2.29 -5.53 18.88
CA THR A 258 1.65 -6.53 19.75
C THR A 258 0.24 -6.15 20.19
N LYS A 259 -0.13 -4.86 20.09
CA LYS A 259 -1.49 -4.36 20.35
C LYS A 259 -2.40 -4.40 19.13
N ASN A 260 -1.85 -4.55 17.93
CA ASN A 260 -2.61 -4.53 16.68
C ASN A 260 -3.08 -5.95 16.32
N VAL A 261 -3.84 -6.57 17.22
CA VAL A 261 -4.25 -7.99 17.14
C VAL A 261 -5.13 -8.31 15.93
N ALA A 262 -5.76 -7.29 15.34
CA ALA A 262 -6.59 -7.42 14.14
C ALA A 262 -5.79 -7.40 12.82
N LEU A 263 -4.45 -7.27 12.86
CA LEU A 263 -3.63 -7.18 11.65
C LEU A 263 -3.75 -8.44 10.78
N GLN A 264 -4.13 -8.22 9.52
CA GLN A 264 -4.20 -9.23 8.47
C GLN A 264 -3.09 -9.06 7.44
N GLN A 265 -2.65 -7.82 7.20
CA GLN A 265 -1.56 -7.52 6.27
C GLN A 265 -0.57 -6.58 6.94
N PHE A 266 0.69 -7.04 7.03
CA PHE A 266 1.74 -6.25 7.66
C PHE A 266 3.01 -6.22 6.81
N ALA A 267 3.50 -5.00 6.54
CA ALA A 267 4.70 -4.76 5.76
C ALA A 267 5.62 -3.72 6.42
N CYS A 268 6.82 -4.13 6.81
CA CYS A 268 7.85 -3.25 7.35
C CYS A 268 9.19 -3.37 6.60
N THR A 269 9.13 -3.78 5.33
CA THR A 269 10.30 -4.00 4.47
C THR A 269 11.20 -2.77 4.38
N ARG A 270 12.53 -2.93 4.25
CA ARG A 270 13.48 -1.80 4.12
C ARG A 270 13.43 -0.87 5.33
N ASN A 271 13.73 -1.43 6.49
CA ASN A 271 13.96 -0.69 7.74
C ASN A 271 15.29 -1.18 8.35
N LYS A 272 15.53 -0.86 9.63
CA LYS A 272 16.70 -1.27 10.40
C LYS A 272 16.29 -2.12 11.62
N ILE A 273 15.15 -2.82 11.54
CA ILE A 273 14.55 -3.54 12.65
C ILE A 273 15.42 -4.76 13.00
N ARG A 274 15.76 -4.92 14.27
CA ARG A 274 16.58 -6.04 14.79
C ARG A 274 15.75 -7.14 15.45
N THR A 275 14.67 -6.76 16.10
CA THR A 275 13.74 -7.67 16.78
C THR A 275 12.32 -7.26 16.45
N LEU A 276 11.46 -8.24 16.21
CA LEU A 276 10.06 -8.04 15.87
C LEU A 276 9.23 -9.17 16.48
N ASP A 277 8.24 -8.80 17.29
CA ASP A 277 7.27 -9.74 17.85
C ASP A 277 5.96 -9.64 17.07
N VAL A 278 5.62 -10.71 16.35
CA VAL A 278 4.35 -10.86 15.61
C VAL A 278 3.44 -11.92 16.24
N THR A 279 3.77 -12.42 17.43
CA THR A 279 3.09 -13.56 18.06
C THR A 279 1.66 -13.25 18.48
N LYS A 280 1.32 -11.96 18.64
CA LYS A 280 -0.04 -11.47 18.94
C LYS A 280 -0.89 -11.22 17.71
N ASN A 281 -0.30 -11.18 16.52
CA ASN A 281 -1.00 -10.87 15.27
C ASN A 281 -1.46 -12.17 14.58
N THR A 282 -2.32 -12.93 15.27
CA THR A 282 -2.76 -14.28 14.83
C THR A 282 -3.60 -14.27 13.56
N GLU A 283 -4.12 -13.10 13.18
CA GLU A 283 -4.93 -12.89 11.98
C GLU A 283 -4.09 -12.61 10.72
N LEU A 284 -2.75 -12.56 10.83
CA LEU A 284 -1.87 -12.27 9.69
C LEU A 284 -2.04 -13.30 8.56
N VAL A 285 -2.31 -12.79 7.37
CA VAL A 285 -2.36 -13.51 6.09
C VAL A 285 -1.15 -13.17 5.23
N LEU A 286 -0.71 -11.90 5.24
CA LEU A 286 0.47 -11.41 4.51
C LEU A 286 1.46 -10.79 5.49
N LEU A 287 2.72 -11.27 5.47
CA LEU A 287 3.78 -10.79 6.35
C LEU A 287 5.06 -10.50 5.57
N TYR A 288 5.41 -9.21 5.45
CA TYR A 288 6.57 -8.75 4.70
C TYR A 288 7.54 -7.96 5.60
N VAL A 289 8.63 -8.61 5.99
CA VAL A 289 9.66 -8.10 6.92
C VAL A 289 11.05 -8.06 6.29
N GLY A 290 11.16 -8.26 4.98
CA GLY A 290 12.43 -8.29 4.26
C GLY A 290 13.25 -7.00 4.34
N VAL A 291 14.55 -7.09 4.02
CA VAL A 291 15.51 -5.96 4.07
C VAL A 291 15.48 -5.27 5.43
N ASN A 292 15.80 -6.03 6.47
CA ASN A 292 15.93 -5.59 7.85
C ASN A 292 17.20 -6.20 8.46
N SER A 293 17.33 -6.17 9.79
CA SER A 293 18.46 -6.75 10.53
C SER A 293 18.02 -7.87 11.48
N LEU A 294 16.93 -8.59 11.15
CA LEU A 294 16.38 -9.63 12.01
C LEU A 294 17.34 -10.82 12.10
N THR A 295 17.64 -11.27 13.33
CA THR A 295 18.43 -12.48 13.59
C THR A 295 17.56 -13.68 13.96
N THR A 296 16.38 -13.42 14.52
CA THR A 296 15.34 -14.40 14.84
C THR A 296 13.97 -13.82 14.51
N LEU A 297 13.00 -14.70 14.27
CA LEU A 297 11.61 -14.33 14.09
C LEU A 297 10.72 -15.53 14.45
N ASP A 298 9.86 -15.37 15.46
CA ASP A 298 8.87 -16.37 15.83
C ASP A 298 7.57 -16.12 15.05
N ILE A 299 7.25 -17.02 14.13
CA ILE A 299 6.03 -17.01 13.32
C ILE A 299 5.05 -18.14 13.72
N SER A 300 5.30 -18.84 14.83
CA SER A 300 4.57 -20.04 15.24
C SER A 300 3.07 -19.79 15.51
N LYS A 301 2.69 -18.54 15.79
CA LYS A 301 1.30 -18.12 16.03
C LYS A 301 0.58 -17.63 14.78
N ASN A 302 1.28 -17.36 13.69
CA ASN A 302 0.72 -16.76 12.48
C ASN A 302 0.24 -17.83 11.49
N THR A 303 -0.61 -18.75 11.97
CA THR A 303 -1.04 -19.96 11.23
C THR A 303 -1.82 -19.69 9.94
N LYS A 304 -2.35 -18.47 9.77
CA LYS A 304 -3.10 -18.00 8.60
C LYS A 304 -2.21 -17.41 7.50
N VAL A 305 -0.90 -17.28 7.72
CA VAL A 305 0.02 -16.69 6.74
C VAL A 305 0.06 -17.54 5.48
N LYS A 306 -0.19 -16.88 4.33
CA LYS A 306 -0.14 -17.44 2.99
C LYS A 306 1.07 -16.95 2.20
N ASP A 307 1.44 -15.69 2.40
CA ASP A 307 2.56 -15.04 1.71
C ASP A 307 3.50 -14.41 2.73
N PHE A 308 4.76 -14.86 2.70
CA PHE A 308 5.79 -14.51 3.67
C PHE A 308 7.08 -14.07 2.98
N ASP A 309 7.52 -12.85 3.27
CA ASP A 309 8.83 -12.33 2.83
C ASP A 309 9.67 -11.90 4.05
N ALA A 310 10.76 -12.61 4.28
CA ALA A 310 11.82 -12.23 5.22
C ALA A 310 13.20 -12.19 4.56
N GLY A 311 13.26 -12.01 3.24
CA GLY A 311 14.51 -11.97 2.50
C GLY A 311 15.41 -10.80 2.92
N SER A 312 16.72 -10.91 2.74
CA SER A 312 17.71 -9.90 3.14
C SER A 312 17.62 -9.54 4.63
N ASN A 313 17.79 -10.55 5.47
CA ASN A 313 17.93 -10.44 6.93
C ASN A 313 19.18 -11.22 7.37
N GLN A 314 19.28 -11.53 8.67
CA GLN A 314 20.37 -12.31 9.26
C GLN A 314 19.85 -13.58 9.95
N LEU A 315 18.70 -14.10 9.49
CA LEU A 315 18.01 -15.24 10.10
C LEU A 315 18.82 -16.52 9.92
N THR A 316 18.97 -17.30 11.00
CA THR A 316 19.68 -18.58 11.00
C THR A 316 18.75 -19.78 10.93
N SER A 317 17.49 -19.61 11.34
CA SER A 317 16.44 -20.62 11.27
C SER A 317 15.07 -19.97 11.13
N LEU A 318 14.14 -20.70 10.54
CA LEU A 318 12.71 -20.37 10.45
C LEU A 318 11.91 -21.66 10.55
N ASP A 319 10.89 -21.68 11.41
CA ASP A 319 9.98 -22.82 11.55
C ASP A 319 8.64 -22.54 10.86
N PHE A 320 8.37 -23.26 9.77
CA PHE A 320 7.13 -23.18 9.01
C PHE A 320 6.10 -24.25 9.39
N SER A 321 6.38 -25.09 10.39
CA SER A 321 5.58 -26.27 10.73
C SER A 321 4.12 -25.96 11.11
N ARG A 322 3.85 -24.74 11.59
CA ARG A 322 2.52 -24.25 11.99
C ARG A 322 1.79 -23.49 10.88
N LEU A 323 2.45 -23.13 9.79
CA LEU A 323 1.88 -22.28 8.72
C LEU A 323 1.27 -23.17 7.62
N THR A 324 0.22 -23.91 7.96
CA THR A 324 -0.38 -24.89 7.05
C THR A 324 -1.04 -24.27 5.80
N GLN A 325 -1.31 -22.96 5.83
CA GLN A 325 -1.84 -22.19 4.70
C GLN A 325 -0.77 -21.55 3.82
N LEU A 326 0.52 -21.76 4.12
CA LEU A 326 1.63 -21.10 3.41
C LEU A 326 1.67 -21.51 1.93
N GLU A 327 1.69 -20.51 1.05
CA GLU A 327 1.69 -20.66 -0.40
C GLU A 327 2.98 -20.07 -1.02
N GLU A 328 3.46 -18.94 -0.52
CA GLU A 328 4.63 -18.24 -1.05
C GLU A 328 5.62 -17.87 0.06
N VAL A 329 6.89 -18.22 -0.14
CA VAL A 329 7.99 -17.93 0.79
C VAL A 329 9.16 -17.29 0.06
N GLN A 330 9.57 -16.12 0.53
CA GLN A 330 10.81 -15.44 0.14
C GLN A 330 11.71 -15.27 1.36
N VAL A 331 12.80 -16.02 1.39
CA VAL A 331 13.80 -16.00 2.48
C VAL A 331 15.22 -15.91 1.94
N SER A 332 15.39 -15.53 0.67
CA SER A 332 16.69 -15.35 0.07
C SER A 332 17.54 -14.32 0.83
N ASN A 333 18.86 -14.46 0.77
CA ASN A 333 19.81 -13.55 1.42
C ASN A 333 19.64 -13.54 2.95
N ASN A 334 19.86 -14.70 3.56
CA ASN A 334 19.86 -14.92 5.01
C ASN A 334 21.03 -15.85 5.39
N ARG A 335 21.01 -16.44 6.58
CA ARG A 335 22.00 -17.42 7.06
C ARG A 335 21.35 -18.77 7.38
N LEU A 336 20.25 -19.10 6.69
CA LEU A 336 19.48 -20.33 6.94
C LEU A 336 20.29 -21.56 6.55
N THR A 337 20.28 -22.58 7.40
CA THR A 337 21.01 -23.84 7.17
C THR A 337 20.13 -25.00 6.72
N ALA A 338 18.82 -24.89 6.94
CA ALA A 338 17.82 -25.86 6.52
C ALA A 338 16.46 -25.19 6.37
N LEU A 339 15.60 -25.79 5.53
CA LEU A 339 14.21 -25.43 5.36
C LEU A 339 13.38 -26.71 5.27
N ASP A 340 12.24 -26.74 5.96
CA ASP A 340 11.32 -27.86 5.94
C ASP A 340 9.92 -27.39 5.56
N PHE A 341 9.37 -28.01 4.51
CA PHE A 341 8.06 -27.68 3.97
C PHE A 341 7.05 -28.84 4.04
N ARG A 342 7.35 -29.89 4.83
CA ARG A 342 6.47 -31.08 4.97
C ARG A 342 5.07 -30.74 5.44
N SER A 343 4.93 -29.70 6.26
CA SER A 343 3.65 -29.22 6.81
C SER A 343 2.95 -28.16 5.96
N ASN A 344 3.48 -27.82 4.78
CA ASN A 344 2.99 -26.72 3.94
C ASN A 344 2.49 -27.24 2.58
N PRO A 345 1.34 -27.95 2.53
CA PRO A 345 0.88 -28.65 1.33
C PRO A 345 0.50 -27.72 0.17
N ASN A 346 0.23 -26.45 0.44
CA ASN A 346 -0.22 -25.45 -0.54
C ASN A 346 0.92 -24.65 -1.18
N MET A 347 2.18 -25.04 -0.95
CA MET A 347 3.34 -24.30 -1.42
C MET A 347 3.38 -24.18 -2.96
N LYS A 348 3.49 -22.95 -3.45
CA LYS A 348 3.55 -22.55 -4.86
C LYS A 348 4.85 -21.84 -5.21
N LEU A 349 5.47 -21.16 -4.26
CA LEU A 349 6.70 -20.41 -4.50
C LEU A 349 7.66 -20.53 -3.32
N VAL A 350 8.90 -20.93 -3.59
CA VAL A 350 10.00 -20.90 -2.62
C VAL A 350 11.19 -20.15 -3.22
N ALA A 351 11.60 -19.06 -2.60
CA ALA A 351 12.84 -18.36 -2.93
C ALA A 351 13.76 -18.40 -1.71
N CYS A 352 14.88 -19.11 -1.84
CA CYS A 352 15.80 -19.40 -0.74
C CYS A 352 17.28 -19.31 -1.14
N SER A 353 17.61 -18.73 -2.29
CA SER A 353 18.99 -18.41 -2.70
C SER A 353 19.72 -17.53 -1.69
N LEU A 354 21.05 -17.47 -1.75
CA LEU A 354 21.90 -16.68 -0.86
C LEU A 354 21.67 -17.05 0.61
N ASN A 355 21.77 -18.34 0.90
CA ASN A 355 21.70 -18.89 2.25
C ASN A 355 22.88 -19.84 2.48
N ARG A 356 22.81 -20.68 3.52
CA ARG A 356 23.84 -21.66 3.91
C ARG A 356 23.27 -23.08 3.96
N ILE A 357 22.33 -23.39 3.07
CA ILE A 357 21.61 -24.66 3.06
C ILE A 357 22.54 -25.73 2.50
N SER A 358 22.95 -26.68 3.35
CA SER A 358 23.79 -27.81 2.96
C SER A 358 23.10 -28.75 1.96
N SER A 359 23.89 -29.57 1.25
CA SER A 359 23.32 -30.55 0.32
C SER A 359 22.40 -31.57 1.00
N ALA A 360 22.73 -32.00 2.22
CA ALA A 360 21.86 -32.88 3.00
C ALA A 360 20.52 -32.20 3.35
N ALA A 361 20.54 -30.92 3.73
CA ALA A 361 19.34 -30.15 4.03
C ALA A 361 18.48 -29.90 2.77
N TYR A 362 19.08 -29.66 1.61
CA TYR A 362 18.35 -29.58 0.34
C TYR A 362 17.59 -30.87 0.02
N THR A 363 18.19 -32.02 0.30
CA THR A 363 17.51 -33.32 0.10
C THR A 363 16.22 -33.38 0.94
N GLN A 364 16.26 -32.92 2.19
CA GLN A 364 15.08 -32.87 3.06
C GLN A 364 14.04 -31.85 2.58
N LEU A 365 14.48 -30.65 2.19
CA LEU A 365 13.63 -29.62 1.60
C LEU A 365 12.86 -30.17 0.40
N ILE A 366 13.57 -30.77 -0.56
CA ILE A 366 12.98 -31.33 -1.79
C ILE A 366 12.00 -32.46 -1.46
N ASN A 367 12.36 -33.35 -0.52
CA ASN A 367 11.48 -34.43 -0.11
C ASN A 367 10.17 -33.90 0.51
N GLY A 368 10.24 -32.82 1.29
CA GLY A 368 9.09 -32.17 1.92
C GLY A 368 8.15 -31.45 0.94
N LEU A 369 8.66 -30.98 -0.21
CA LEU A 369 7.81 -30.35 -1.23
C LEU A 369 6.85 -31.35 -1.88
N LYS A 370 5.63 -30.91 -2.18
CA LYS A 370 4.66 -31.68 -2.96
C LYS A 370 4.95 -31.58 -4.46
N VAL A 371 4.39 -32.51 -5.23
CA VAL A 371 4.39 -32.41 -6.70
C VAL A 371 3.53 -31.22 -7.09
N ASN A 372 4.07 -30.27 -7.87
CA ASN A 372 3.36 -29.05 -8.26
C ASN A 372 3.87 -28.54 -9.62
N THR A 373 3.04 -28.65 -10.67
CA THR A 373 3.39 -28.24 -12.06
C THR A 373 3.41 -26.72 -12.26
N GLU A 374 2.81 -25.96 -11.36
CA GLU A 374 2.88 -24.49 -11.35
C GLU A 374 3.91 -23.94 -10.36
N GLY A 375 4.53 -24.81 -9.55
CA GLY A 375 5.47 -24.44 -8.51
C GLY A 375 6.71 -23.76 -9.07
N LEU A 376 7.14 -22.67 -8.45
CA LEU A 376 8.37 -21.95 -8.78
C LEU A 376 9.36 -22.03 -7.61
N ILE A 377 10.61 -22.41 -7.88
CA ILE A 377 11.64 -22.41 -6.84
C ILE A 377 12.92 -21.70 -7.31
N LEU A 378 13.37 -20.71 -6.55
CA LEU A 378 14.66 -20.02 -6.73
C LEU A 378 15.62 -20.50 -5.65
N VAL A 379 16.51 -21.42 -6.01
CA VAL A 379 17.33 -22.21 -5.07
C VAL A 379 18.75 -21.67 -4.89
N PHE A 380 19.33 -21.03 -5.90
CA PHE A 380 20.71 -20.55 -5.82
C PHE A 380 20.95 -19.30 -6.67
N SER A 381 22.06 -18.64 -6.37
CA SER A 381 22.60 -17.46 -7.05
C SER A 381 24.05 -17.72 -7.48
N GLU A 382 24.47 -17.16 -8.60
CA GLU A 382 25.87 -17.14 -9.06
C GLU A 382 26.69 -16.05 -8.35
N ALA A 383 26.09 -15.29 -7.43
CA ALA A 383 26.82 -14.30 -6.64
C ALA A 383 27.84 -14.98 -5.70
N ALA A 384 28.97 -14.32 -5.50
CA ALA A 384 30.11 -14.85 -4.72
C ALA A 384 29.78 -15.17 -3.24
N ASN A 385 28.69 -14.63 -2.69
CA ASN A 385 28.25 -14.88 -1.33
C ASN A 385 27.19 -15.98 -1.20
N GLU A 386 26.85 -16.68 -2.28
CA GLU A 386 26.02 -17.89 -2.22
C GLU A 386 26.76 -19.01 -1.47
N GLN A 387 26.09 -19.64 -0.51
CA GLN A 387 26.64 -20.77 0.25
C GLN A 387 25.64 -21.94 0.32
N ASN A 388 24.58 -21.90 -0.49
CA ASN A 388 23.71 -23.03 -0.73
C ASN A 388 24.43 -24.10 -1.56
N GLU A 389 24.32 -25.35 -1.14
CA GLU A 389 24.96 -26.50 -1.79
C GLU A 389 23.90 -27.39 -2.44
N ILE A 390 23.39 -26.98 -3.60
CA ILE A 390 22.44 -27.80 -4.38
C ILE A 390 23.15 -28.50 -5.53
N SER A 391 22.96 -29.82 -5.65
CA SER A 391 23.55 -30.63 -6.73
C SER A 391 22.65 -30.74 -7.97
N ASP A 392 23.23 -31.08 -9.12
CA ASP A 392 22.48 -31.29 -10.36
C ASP A 392 21.44 -32.42 -10.26
N ALA A 393 21.73 -33.45 -9.47
CA ALA A 393 20.79 -34.53 -9.19
C ALA A 393 19.57 -34.00 -8.42
N GLN A 394 19.78 -33.09 -7.46
CA GLN A 394 18.71 -32.44 -6.69
C GLN A 394 17.88 -31.48 -7.55
N VAL A 395 18.53 -30.68 -8.41
CA VAL A 395 17.84 -29.83 -9.40
C VAL A 395 17.01 -30.68 -10.35
N THR A 396 17.56 -31.81 -10.81
CA THR A 396 16.84 -32.76 -11.67
C THR A 396 15.63 -33.34 -10.95
N LYS A 397 15.77 -33.78 -9.70
CA LYS A 397 14.67 -34.26 -8.85
C LYS A 397 13.54 -33.24 -8.70
N LEU A 398 13.88 -31.97 -8.43
CA LEU A 398 12.89 -30.89 -8.35
C LEU A 398 12.06 -30.75 -9.64
N ARG A 399 12.71 -30.87 -10.80
CA ARG A 399 12.05 -30.74 -12.11
C ARG A 399 11.29 -32.01 -12.52
N SER A 400 11.92 -33.17 -12.47
CA SER A 400 11.38 -34.41 -13.04
C SER A 400 10.37 -35.10 -12.13
N GLU A 401 10.66 -35.17 -10.83
CA GLU A 401 9.82 -35.86 -9.85
C GLU A 401 8.83 -34.89 -9.19
N LYS A 402 9.30 -33.74 -8.73
CA LYS A 402 8.44 -32.75 -8.06
C LYS A 402 7.69 -31.83 -9.04
N LYS A 403 8.08 -31.78 -10.31
CA LYS A 403 7.46 -30.95 -11.37
C LYS A 403 7.58 -29.43 -11.17
N TRP A 404 8.46 -28.97 -10.28
CA TRP A 404 8.70 -27.55 -10.04
C TRP A 404 9.54 -26.93 -11.16
N LYS A 405 9.23 -25.68 -11.51
CA LYS A 405 10.10 -24.84 -12.33
C LYS A 405 11.21 -24.29 -11.46
N VAL A 406 12.44 -24.70 -11.73
CA VAL A 406 13.62 -24.34 -10.94
C VAL A 406 14.36 -23.18 -11.59
N PHE A 407 14.66 -22.14 -10.82
CA PHE A 407 15.32 -20.92 -11.23
C PHE A 407 16.64 -20.73 -10.48
N LYS A 408 17.55 -20.00 -11.14
CA LYS A 408 18.78 -19.46 -10.58
C LYS A 408 18.85 -17.96 -10.79
N GLN A 409 19.54 -17.27 -9.90
CA GLN A 409 19.92 -15.87 -10.09
C GLN A 409 21.35 -15.82 -10.65
N LYS A 410 21.56 -15.05 -11.72
CA LYS A 410 22.89 -14.81 -12.29
C LYS A 410 23.67 -13.77 -11.50
N ALA A 411 24.98 -13.67 -11.77
CA ALA A 411 25.85 -12.67 -11.17
C ALA A 411 25.41 -11.22 -11.45
N ASP A 412 24.76 -10.96 -12.60
CA ASP A 412 24.17 -9.66 -12.96
C ASP A 412 22.81 -9.38 -12.28
N GLY A 413 22.35 -10.30 -11.43
CA GLY A 413 21.08 -10.22 -10.71
C GLY A 413 19.86 -10.69 -11.51
N THR A 414 20.00 -11.03 -12.79
CA THR A 414 18.90 -11.55 -13.61
C THR A 414 18.50 -12.95 -13.17
N ILE A 415 17.23 -13.30 -13.34
CA ILE A 415 16.71 -14.62 -12.97
C ILE A 415 16.48 -15.42 -14.22
N MET A 416 17.02 -16.64 -14.26
CA MET A 416 16.81 -17.57 -15.36
C MET A 416 16.29 -18.91 -14.86
N GLN A 417 15.39 -19.51 -15.64
CA GLN A 417 14.98 -20.87 -15.43
C GLN A 417 16.15 -21.81 -15.78
N THR A 418 16.43 -22.78 -14.92
CA THR A 418 17.42 -23.81 -15.18
C THR A 418 16.89 -24.75 -16.27
N THR A 419 17.61 -24.87 -17.38
CA THR A 419 17.38 -25.91 -18.39
C THR A 419 18.16 -27.18 -18.01
N ALA A 420 17.82 -28.32 -18.62
CA ALA A 420 18.68 -29.49 -18.50
C ALA A 420 20.02 -29.18 -19.18
N GLY A 421 21.14 -29.38 -18.46
CA GLY A 421 22.48 -29.42 -19.05
C GLY A 421 23.34 -28.15 -19.07
N ASN A 422 22.98 -27.04 -18.41
CA ASN A 422 23.80 -25.82 -18.47
C ASN A 422 24.59 -25.56 -17.19
N GLN A 423 25.86 -25.98 -17.25
CA GLN A 423 27.00 -25.37 -16.57
C GLN A 423 27.05 -23.86 -16.80
#